data_AF-A0A6B2VEV4-F1
#
_entry.id   AF-A0A6B2VEV4-F1
#
_cell.length_a   1.000
_cell.length_b   1.000
_cell.length_c   1.000
_cell.angle_alpha   90.00
_cell.angle_beta   90.00
_cell.angle_gamma   90.00
#
_symmetry.space_group_name_H-M   'P 1'
#
loop_
_entity.id
_entity.type
_entity.pdbx_description
1 polymer ?
#
loop_
_entity_poly.entity_id
_entity_poly.type
_entity_poly.pdbx_seq_one_letter_code
_entity_poly.pdbx_strand_id
1 'polypeptide(L)'
;AGLTRLFAGYPVLARLLARTCRHTARYGAELLTRLAADRRRLADVLFDGRDPGPLTAVELGLGDLHQRGRSVAVLRFADGARAVYKPRPVDQHALLDRMAGWLDGKVPDLAPRTPRWVAGDGYGWLEYIDHRTCRSLAEIDRFHRRQGALLALAYTLEGVDLHYENVLAHGDQPVLVDVETLLHPVLREGGTTRPDPAAAAHASSVHRTCLLPQLLVGELGAVDVSALGGAPGGTSPNTRMVWEDAGTDEMRLVRRPALFTGALNRPYSAAAGPRSADRLTAVLAGFRTGYDTVVRHRDELAAPNGPLAAGADAVGRLVLRPTMLYATLLEEATHPQVLRDGLDRDAMFAVLWADSDGDPARQALIEYEIADLWDGDVPVFFHRPGSPRVFASDGSEVDGVLDTSGLASARAKLAAMSTVDRHAQEWIISATLASAEPDAAGRHHRVDRRARPAPAALPEPSALLAAASGIAD
;
A
#
# COMPACT_ATOMS: atom_id res chain seq x y z
N ALA A 1 40.48 10.37 15.77
CA ALA A 1 40.52 11.81 15.45
C ALA A 1 39.47 12.21 14.39
N GLY A 2 39.45 11.55 13.21
CA GLY A 2 38.51 11.90 12.11
C GLY A 2 37.03 11.73 12.46
N LEU A 3 36.61 10.54 12.94
CA LEU A 3 35.22 10.27 13.32
C LEU A 3 34.72 11.19 14.45
N THR A 4 35.57 11.44 15.46
CA THR A 4 35.24 12.37 16.55
C THR A 4 34.96 13.77 16.02
N ARG A 5 35.77 14.27 15.08
CA ARG A 5 35.56 15.58 14.46
C ARG A 5 34.28 15.61 13.62
N LEU A 6 34.02 14.54 12.86
CA LEU A 6 32.79 14.40 12.08
C LEU A 6 31.55 14.44 12.98
N PHE A 7 31.51 13.61 14.02
CA PHE A 7 30.37 13.53 14.93
C PHE A 7 30.22 14.76 15.84
N ALA A 8 31.31 15.47 16.15
CA ALA A 8 31.21 16.77 16.81
C ALA A 8 30.60 17.84 15.89
N GLY A 9 30.86 17.78 14.58
CA GLY A 9 30.28 18.67 13.58
C GLY A 9 28.86 18.29 13.15
N TYR A 10 28.48 17.02 13.29
CA TYR A 10 27.18 16.45 12.92
C TYR A 10 26.65 15.53 14.03
N PRO A 11 26.27 16.06 15.20
CA PRO A 11 25.85 15.25 16.35
C PRO A 11 24.58 14.45 16.10
N VAL A 12 23.66 14.95 15.26
CA VAL A 12 22.44 14.22 14.90
C VAL A 12 22.79 12.96 14.10
N LEU A 13 23.76 13.03 13.17
CA LEU A 13 24.26 11.86 12.44
C LEU A 13 24.78 10.78 13.40
N ALA A 14 25.55 11.17 14.42
CA ALA A 14 26.07 10.25 15.41
C ALA A 14 24.93 9.53 16.16
N ARG A 15 23.88 10.26 16.53
CA ARG A 15 22.67 9.70 17.15
C ARG A 15 21.97 8.71 16.22
N LEU A 16 21.73 9.09 14.96
CA LEU A 16 21.04 8.24 13.99
C LEU A 16 21.81 6.93 13.75
N LEU A 17 23.11 7.00 13.48
CA LEU A 17 23.94 5.81 13.29
C LEU A 17 23.92 4.89 14.51
N ALA A 18 24.02 5.44 15.72
CA ALA A 18 23.96 4.65 16.95
C ALA A 18 22.60 3.96 17.14
N ARG A 19 21.49 4.63 16.77
CA ARG A 19 20.14 4.05 16.83
C ARG A 19 19.96 2.97 15.77
N THR A 20 20.29 3.25 14.50
CA THR A 20 20.20 2.29 13.41
C THR A 20 20.98 1.01 13.73
N CYS A 21 22.25 1.11 14.14
CA CYS A 21 23.03 -0.07 14.53
C CYS A 21 22.36 -0.90 15.64
N ARG A 22 21.83 -0.23 16.68
CA ARG A 22 21.17 -0.90 17.79
C ARG A 22 19.85 -1.55 17.37
N HIS A 23 19.06 -0.86 16.56
CA HIS A 23 17.78 -1.32 16.04
C HIS A 23 17.98 -2.53 15.14
N THR A 24 18.89 -2.45 14.16
CA THR A 24 19.23 -3.57 13.27
C THR A 24 19.74 -4.79 14.04
N ALA A 25 20.63 -4.62 15.02
CA ALA A 25 21.14 -5.72 15.82
C ALA A 25 20.03 -6.41 16.64
N ARG A 26 19.15 -5.62 17.27
CA ARG A 26 17.99 -6.14 18.02
C ARG A 26 17.01 -6.85 17.10
N TYR A 27 16.72 -6.27 15.94
CA TYR A 27 15.80 -6.83 14.97
C TYR A 27 16.30 -8.18 14.43
N GLY A 28 17.58 -8.27 14.07
CA GLY A 28 18.20 -9.52 13.65
C GLY A 28 18.15 -10.59 14.75
N ALA A 29 18.46 -10.23 16.00
CA ALA A 29 18.37 -11.16 17.13
C ALA A 29 16.93 -11.62 17.39
N GLU A 30 15.95 -10.72 17.33
CA GLU A 30 14.52 -11.01 17.45
C GLU A 30 14.06 -12.00 16.37
N LEU A 31 14.38 -11.74 15.10
CA LEU A 31 14.06 -12.61 13.97
C LEU A 31 14.66 -14.01 14.16
N LEU A 32 15.95 -14.12 14.48
CA LEU A 32 16.61 -15.42 14.64
C LEU A 32 16.07 -16.21 15.84
N THR A 33 15.70 -15.51 16.92
CA THR A 33 15.08 -16.15 18.10
C THR A 33 13.70 -16.71 17.74
N ARG A 34 12.89 -15.93 17.03
CA ARG A 34 11.56 -16.35 16.55
C ARG A 34 11.67 -17.50 15.55
N LEU A 35 12.63 -17.45 14.63
CA LEU A 35 12.91 -18.55 13.69
C LEU A 35 13.23 -19.85 14.44
N ALA A 36 14.09 -19.78 15.46
CA ALA A 36 14.45 -20.96 16.25
C ALA A 36 13.24 -21.55 16.98
N ALA A 37 12.37 -20.71 17.53
CA ALA A 37 11.16 -21.13 18.22
C ALA A 37 10.13 -21.77 17.27
N ASP A 38 9.93 -21.19 16.09
CA ASP A 38 8.90 -21.64 15.14
C ASP A 38 9.37 -22.69 14.14
N ARG A 39 10.65 -23.06 14.11
CA ARG A 39 11.26 -23.91 13.07
C ARG A 39 10.44 -25.17 12.73
N ARG A 40 9.91 -25.88 13.74
CA ARG A 40 9.07 -27.07 13.53
C ARG A 40 7.75 -26.73 12.84
N ARG A 41 7.08 -25.68 13.29
CA ARG A 41 5.82 -25.19 12.69
C ARG A 41 6.02 -24.72 11.26
N LEU A 42 7.17 -24.10 10.96
CA LEU A 42 7.53 -23.73 9.58
C LEU A 42 7.74 -24.97 8.71
N ALA A 43 8.44 -25.99 9.21
CA ALA A 43 8.59 -27.26 8.50
C ALA A 43 7.23 -27.87 8.17
N ASP A 44 6.36 -27.99 9.16
CA ASP A 44 5.03 -28.61 9.01
C ASP A 44 4.14 -27.85 8.03
N VAL A 45 4.09 -26.52 8.12
CA VAL A 45 3.10 -25.72 7.38
C VAL A 45 3.64 -25.19 6.05
N LEU A 46 4.88 -24.69 6.02
CA LEU A 46 5.45 -24.01 4.84
C LEU A 46 6.32 -24.92 3.98
N PHE A 47 6.90 -25.98 4.56
CA PHE A 47 7.87 -26.86 3.89
C PHE A 47 7.40 -28.33 3.79
N ASP A 48 6.09 -28.56 3.87
CA ASP A 48 5.43 -29.86 3.68
C ASP A 48 6.00 -30.96 4.60
N GLY A 49 6.24 -30.62 5.87
CA GLY A 49 6.80 -31.52 6.89
C GLY A 49 8.29 -31.81 6.76
N ARG A 50 9.02 -31.12 5.87
CA ARG A 50 10.45 -31.32 5.64
C ARG A 50 11.27 -30.22 6.30
N ASP A 51 12.34 -30.60 7.01
CA ASP A 51 13.31 -29.62 7.52
C ASP A 51 14.12 -29.07 6.33
N PRO A 52 14.10 -27.74 6.08
CA PRO A 52 14.80 -27.14 4.94
C PRO A 52 16.32 -27.04 5.14
N GLY A 53 16.84 -27.52 6.27
CA GLY A 53 18.26 -27.46 6.61
C GLY A 53 18.68 -26.08 7.13
N PRO A 54 19.99 -25.82 7.27
CA PRO A 54 20.48 -24.58 7.89
C PRO A 54 20.04 -23.34 7.11
N LEU A 55 19.83 -22.24 7.84
CA LEU A 55 19.61 -20.92 7.25
C LEU A 55 20.92 -20.46 6.57
N THR A 56 20.86 -20.12 5.29
CA THR A 56 22.04 -19.72 4.51
C THR A 56 22.05 -18.23 4.18
N ALA A 57 20.90 -17.56 4.17
CA ALA A 57 20.81 -16.12 3.97
C ALA A 57 19.57 -15.51 4.63
N VAL A 58 19.68 -14.23 5.01
CA VAL A 58 18.57 -13.37 5.42
C VAL A 58 18.68 -12.07 4.65
N GLU A 59 17.64 -11.73 3.92
CA GLU A 59 17.47 -10.46 3.24
C GLU A 59 16.57 -9.58 4.10
N LEU A 60 17.14 -8.51 4.68
CA LEU A 60 16.45 -7.53 5.50
C LEU A 60 16.14 -6.27 4.67
N GLY A 61 15.29 -5.38 5.21
CA GLY A 61 15.01 -4.09 4.57
C GLY A 61 14.11 -4.23 3.34
N LEU A 62 13.24 -5.25 3.32
CA LEU A 62 12.21 -5.38 2.31
C LEU A 62 11.00 -4.55 2.74
N GLY A 63 10.75 -3.46 2.02
CA GLY A 63 9.73 -2.47 2.35
C GLY A 63 10.20 -1.45 3.39
N ASP A 64 9.26 -0.67 3.90
CA ASP A 64 9.52 0.41 4.85
C ASP A 64 10.00 -0.09 6.22
N LEU A 65 10.83 0.72 6.86
CA LEU A 65 11.25 0.50 8.25
C LEU A 65 10.19 1.07 9.19
N HIS A 66 9.79 0.29 10.19
CA HIS A 66 8.81 0.66 11.20
C HIS A 66 9.25 0.18 12.59
N GLN A 67 8.66 0.76 13.65
CA GLN A 67 8.75 0.23 15.02
C GLN A 67 10.18 -0.14 15.46
N ARG A 68 11.10 0.81 15.30
CA ARG A 68 12.53 0.72 15.61
C ARG A 68 13.29 -0.18 14.63
N GLY A 69 13.18 0.12 13.33
CA GLY A 69 13.95 -0.50 12.26
C GLY A 69 13.51 -1.91 11.84
N ARG A 70 12.30 -2.35 12.22
CA ARG A 70 11.72 -3.61 11.77
C ARG A 70 11.18 -3.45 10.35
N SER A 71 11.41 -4.47 9.52
CA SER A 71 10.91 -4.54 8.13
C SER A 71 10.62 -5.98 7.76
N VAL A 72 9.98 -6.24 6.64
CA VAL A 72 9.81 -7.61 6.15
C VAL A 72 11.20 -8.20 5.86
N ALA A 73 11.36 -9.50 6.07
CA ALA A 73 12.59 -10.22 5.73
C ALA A 73 12.31 -11.49 4.93
N VAL A 74 13.20 -11.85 4.01
CA VAL A 74 13.17 -13.13 3.30
C VAL A 74 14.32 -14.00 3.80
N LEU A 75 13.98 -15.21 4.20
CA LEU A 75 14.92 -16.21 4.67
C LEU A 75 15.14 -17.24 3.57
N ARG A 76 16.40 -17.67 3.37
CA ARG A 76 16.76 -18.75 2.45
C ARG A 76 17.48 -19.86 3.21
N PHE A 77 17.08 -21.09 2.95
CA PHE A 77 17.63 -22.29 3.57
C PHE A 77 18.47 -23.11 2.59
N ALA A 78 19.23 -24.07 3.12
CA ALA A 78 20.22 -24.84 2.37
C ALA A 78 19.63 -25.70 1.24
N ASP A 79 18.40 -26.19 1.39
CA ASP A 79 17.69 -26.93 0.34
C ASP A 79 17.07 -26.01 -0.75
N GLY A 80 17.23 -24.69 -0.61
CA GLY A 80 16.68 -23.68 -1.50
C GLY A 80 15.31 -23.15 -1.10
N ALA A 81 14.66 -23.71 -0.07
CA ALA A 81 13.41 -23.22 0.45
C ALA A 81 13.53 -21.78 0.96
N ARG A 82 12.40 -21.06 0.93
CA ARG A 82 12.30 -19.68 1.39
C ARG A 82 11.05 -19.46 2.23
N ALA A 83 11.17 -18.56 3.21
CA ALA A 83 10.03 -18.06 3.98
C ALA A 83 10.12 -16.54 4.10
N VAL A 84 8.96 -15.89 4.17
CA VAL A 84 8.85 -14.45 4.43
C VAL A 84 8.51 -14.26 5.89
N TYR A 85 9.32 -13.49 6.60
CA TYR A 85 9.07 -13.09 7.97
C TYR A 85 8.40 -11.71 8.00
N LYS A 86 7.24 -11.64 8.65
CA LYS A 86 6.51 -10.40 8.91
C LYS A 86 6.67 -10.07 10.40
N PRO A 87 7.32 -8.96 10.78
CA PRO A 87 7.52 -8.59 12.19
C PRO A 87 6.26 -7.99 12.83
N ARG A 88 5.08 -8.46 12.40
CA ARG A 88 3.75 -8.05 12.79
C ARG A 88 2.78 -9.23 12.64
N PRO A 89 1.61 -9.23 13.30
CA PRO A 89 0.62 -10.30 13.14
C PRO A 89 0.19 -10.50 11.69
N VAL A 90 -0.14 -11.75 11.34
CA VAL A 90 -0.63 -12.16 10.01
C VAL A 90 -2.14 -12.46 10.03
N ASP A 91 -2.87 -11.93 11.00
CA ASP A 91 -4.30 -12.17 11.20
C ASP A 91 -5.14 -11.74 9.98
N GLN A 92 -4.70 -10.70 9.26
CA GLN A 92 -5.38 -10.25 8.06
C GLN A 92 -5.17 -11.20 6.87
N HIS A 93 -4.02 -11.90 6.81
CA HIS A 93 -3.86 -13.02 5.87
C HIS A 93 -4.80 -14.17 6.21
N ALA A 94 -4.99 -14.48 7.49
CA ALA A 94 -5.95 -15.50 7.92
C ALA A 94 -7.41 -15.11 7.56
N LEU A 95 -7.76 -13.82 7.65
CA LEU A 95 -9.06 -13.32 7.19
C LEU A 95 -9.22 -13.47 5.67
N LEU A 96 -8.22 -13.05 4.88
CA LEU A 96 -8.27 -13.20 3.42
C LEU A 96 -8.39 -14.67 3.02
N ASP A 97 -7.60 -15.55 3.64
CA ASP A 97 -7.61 -16.99 3.40
C ASP A 97 -8.99 -17.61 3.65
N ARG A 98 -9.62 -17.23 4.77
CA ARG A 98 -11.00 -17.62 5.07
C ARG A 98 -12.00 -17.12 4.03
N MET A 99 -11.86 -15.87 3.58
CA MET A 99 -12.75 -15.26 2.59
C MET A 99 -12.56 -15.87 1.20
N ALA A 100 -11.33 -16.19 0.81
CA ALA A 100 -11.00 -16.89 -0.42
C ALA A 100 -11.56 -18.31 -0.41
N GLY A 101 -11.34 -19.08 0.67
CA GLY A 101 -11.90 -20.42 0.83
C GLY A 101 -13.44 -20.42 0.87
N TRP A 102 -14.04 -19.40 1.48
CA TRP A 102 -15.50 -19.20 1.44
C TRP A 102 -15.99 -18.99 -0.01
N LEU A 103 -15.32 -18.13 -0.79
CA LEU A 103 -15.69 -17.88 -2.18
C LEU A 103 -15.51 -19.14 -3.04
N ASP A 104 -14.41 -19.89 -2.85
CA ASP A 104 -14.14 -21.13 -3.57
C ASP A 104 -15.24 -22.17 -3.35
N GLY A 105 -15.74 -22.27 -2.10
CA GLY A 105 -16.85 -23.16 -1.76
C GLY A 105 -18.19 -22.79 -2.42
N LYS A 106 -18.35 -21.56 -2.91
CA LYS A 106 -19.56 -21.11 -3.65
C LYS A 106 -19.35 -21.11 -5.15
N VAL A 107 -18.16 -20.73 -5.60
CA VAL A 107 -17.76 -20.60 -7.01
C VAL A 107 -16.38 -21.22 -7.19
N PRO A 108 -16.32 -22.54 -7.44
CA PRO A 108 -15.07 -23.25 -7.65
C PRO A 108 -14.23 -22.61 -8.76
N ASP A 109 -12.90 -22.70 -8.61
CA ASP A 109 -11.88 -22.23 -9.56
C ASP A 109 -11.74 -20.70 -9.70
N LEU A 110 -12.64 -19.91 -9.11
CA LEU A 110 -12.61 -18.43 -9.17
C LEU A 110 -11.81 -17.80 -8.03
N ALA A 111 -11.73 -18.43 -6.86
CA ALA A 111 -11.08 -17.84 -5.70
C ALA A 111 -9.57 -17.60 -5.96
N PRO A 112 -9.03 -16.44 -5.55
CA PRO A 112 -7.60 -16.19 -5.61
C PRO A 112 -6.85 -17.06 -4.60
N ARG A 113 -5.69 -17.57 -4.98
CA ARG A 113 -4.77 -18.21 -4.04
C ARG A 113 -4.26 -17.21 -2.98
N THR A 114 -4.19 -17.67 -1.74
CA THR A 114 -3.53 -17.02 -0.61
C THR A 114 -2.22 -17.72 -0.24
N PRO A 115 -1.22 -17.00 0.32
CA PRO A 115 -0.02 -17.64 0.87
C PRO A 115 -0.37 -18.47 2.11
N ARG A 116 0.27 -19.64 2.28
CA ARG A 116 0.25 -20.32 3.59
C ARG A 116 0.92 -19.43 4.63
N TRP A 117 0.50 -19.55 5.88
CA TRP A 117 0.96 -18.68 6.96
C TRP A 117 1.13 -19.42 8.28
N VAL A 118 2.01 -18.90 9.14
CA VAL A 118 2.23 -19.37 10.52
C VAL A 118 2.21 -18.16 11.44
N ALA A 119 1.22 -18.09 12.34
CA ALA A 119 1.10 -16.99 13.30
C ALA A 119 2.04 -17.18 14.50
N GLY A 120 2.79 -16.14 14.84
CA GLY A 120 3.54 -16.04 16.10
C GLY A 120 2.84 -15.12 17.10
N ASP A 121 3.49 -14.87 18.24
CA ASP A 121 3.03 -13.89 19.22
C ASP A 121 3.45 -12.47 18.81
N GLY A 122 2.56 -11.74 18.13
CA GLY A 122 2.83 -10.39 17.62
C GLY A 122 3.61 -10.34 16.30
N TYR A 123 3.80 -11.48 15.63
CA TYR A 123 4.51 -11.60 14.34
C TYR A 123 3.93 -12.76 13.51
N GLY A 124 4.46 -12.99 12.31
CA GLY A 124 4.13 -14.20 11.57
C GLY A 124 5.07 -14.50 10.42
N TRP A 125 4.81 -15.64 9.78
CA TRP A 125 5.55 -16.12 8.63
C TRP A 125 4.59 -16.39 7.49
N LEU A 126 5.02 -16.10 6.28
CA LEU A 126 4.30 -16.43 5.06
C LEU A 126 5.15 -17.34 4.18
N GLU A 127 4.46 -18.17 3.41
CA GLU A 127 5.02 -18.84 2.25
C GLU A 127 5.69 -17.83 1.31
N TYR A 128 6.88 -18.15 0.82
CA TYR A 128 7.49 -17.38 -0.25
C TYR A 128 6.81 -17.73 -1.59
N ILE A 129 6.20 -16.73 -2.24
CA ILE A 129 5.53 -16.90 -3.51
C ILE A 129 6.46 -16.49 -4.64
N ASP A 130 6.90 -17.47 -5.44
CA ASP A 130 7.69 -17.20 -6.64
C ASP A 130 6.87 -16.51 -7.73
N HIS A 131 7.49 -15.57 -8.45
CA HIS A 131 6.89 -15.07 -9.69
C HIS A 131 6.89 -16.15 -10.76
N ARG A 132 5.74 -16.35 -11.41
CA ARG A 132 5.60 -17.23 -12.58
C ARG A 132 4.68 -16.58 -13.59
N THR A 133 5.13 -16.50 -14.84
CA THR A 133 4.29 -16.03 -15.94
C THR A 133 3.30 -17.10 -16.39
N CYS A 134 2.13 -16.69 -16.85
CA CYS A 134 1.18 -17.51 -17.58
C CYS A 134 1.80 -18.06 -18.87
N ARG A 135 1.39 -19.27 -19.24
CA ARG A 135 1.89 -20.04 -20.40
C ARG A 135 0.94 -19.98 -21.60
N SER A 136 -0.25 -19.43 -21.43
CA SER A 136 -1.27 -19.33 -22.49
C SER A 136 -2.23 -18.17 -22.25
N LEU A 137 -2.92 -17.74 -23.31
CA LEU A 137 -4.01 -16.75 -23.20
C LEU A 137 -5.13 -17.22 -22.26
N ALA A 138 -5.39 -18.52 -22.18
CA ALA A 138 -6.38 -19.08 -21.25
C ALA A 138 -5.95 -18.96 -19.78
N GLU A 139 -4.65 -19.13 -19.48
CA GLU A 139 -4.11 -18.85 -18.14
C GLU A 139 -4.19 -17.35 -17.81
N ILE A 140 -3.92 -16.47 -18.79
CA ILE A 140 -4.02 -15.01 -18.62
C ILE A 140 -5.47 -14.57 -18.37
N ASP A 141 -6.43 -15.15 -19.09
CA ASP A 141 -7.86 -14.90 -18.91
C ASP A 141 -8.34 -15.37 -17.52
N ARG A 142 -7.91 -16.56 -17.07
CA ARG A 142 -8.16 -17.01 -15.69
C ARG A 142 -7.54 -16.09 -14.64
N PHE A 143 -6.29 -15.65 -14.83
CA PHE A 143 -5.64 -14.71 -13.92
C PHE A 143 -6.50 -13.46 -13.69
N HIS A 144 -6.96 -12.81 -14.77
CA HIS A 144 -7.74 -11.58 -14.66
C HIS A 144 -9.15 -11.81 -14.12
N ARG A 145 -9.77 -12.97 -14.39
CA ARG A 145 -11.01 -13.35 -13.70
C ARG A 145 -10.80 -13.48 -12.18
N ARG A 146 -9.74 -14.15 -11.74
CA ARG A 146 -9.39 -14.24 -10.32
C ARG A 146 -9.06 -12.88 -9.72
N GLN A 147 -8.44 -11.99 -10.49
CA GLN A 147 -8.18 -10.62 -10.06
C GLN A 147 -9.45 -9.80 -9.89
N GLY A 148 -10.45 -9.98 -10.76
CA GLY A 148 -11.78 -9.39 -10.59
C GLY A 148 -12.48 -9.91 -9.33
N ALA A 149 -12.42 -11.22 -9.07
CA ALA A 149 -12.97 -11.81 -7.84
C ALA A 149 -12.24 -11.29 -6.59
N LEU A 150 -10.91 -11.16 -6.65
CA LEU A 150 -10.12 -10.56 -5.60
C LEU A 150 -10.53 -9.10 -5.33
N LEU A 151 -10.78 -8.32 -6.37
CA LEU A 151 -11.28 -6.95 -6.24
C LEU A 151 -12.65 -6.89 -5.55
N ALA A 152 -13.55 -7.83 -5.84
CA ALA A 152 -14.83 -7.93 -5.14
C ALA A 152 -14.64 -8.23 -3.64
N LEU A 153 -13.75 -9.18 -3.29
CA LEU A 153 -13.41 -9.48 -1.89
C LEU A 153 -12.77 -8.27 -1.19
N ALA A 154 -11.79 -7.61 -1.83
CA ALA A 154 -11.14 -6.42 -1.29
C ALA A 154 -12.14 -5.28 -1.08
N TYR A 155 -13.07 -5.08 -2.01
CA TYR A 155 -14.14 -4.09 -1.89
C TYR A 155 -15.03 -4.38 -0.67
N THR A 156 -15.50 -5.62 -0.50
CA THR A 156 -16.31 -6.05 0.64
C THR A 156 -15.56 -5.91 1.97
N LEU A 157 -14.26 -6.17 1.97
CA LEU A 157 -13.39 -6.10 3.15
C LEU A 157 -12.84 -4.70 3.40
N GLU A 158 -13.32 -3.64 2.75
CA GLU A 158 -12.78 -2.28 2.93
C GLU A 158 -11.26 -2.18 2.72
N GLY A 159 -10.69 -3.03 1.86
CA GLY A 159 -9.25 -3.06 1.58
C GLY A 159 -8.76 -1.77 0.92
N VAL A 160 -7.59 -1.31 1.34
CA VAL A 160 -6.88 -0.16 0.77
C VAL A 160 -5.42 -0.51 0.52
N ASP A 161 -4.71 0.30 -0.25
CA ASP A 161 -3.24 0.18 -0.40
C ASP A 161 -2.74 -1.19 -0.91
N LEU A 162 -3.53 -1.88 -1.75
CA LEU A 162 -3.17 -3.17 -2.37
C LEU A 162 -2.45 -2.93 -3.72
N HIS A 163 -1.40 -2.10 -3.68
CA HIS A 163 -0.65 -1.63 -4.85
C HIS A 163 0.20 -2.73 -5.52
N TYR A 164 0.87 -2.38 -6.62
CA TYR A 164 1.64 -3.28 -7.49
C TYR A 164 2.69 -4.15 -6.78
N GLU A 165 3.28 -3.71 -5.68
CA GLU A 165 4.26 -4.50 -4.92
C GLU A 165 3.62 -5.56 -4.02
N ASN A 166 2.34 -5.38 -3.68
CA ASN A 166 1.59 -6.26 -2.78
C ASN A 166 0.94 -7.44 -3.51
N VAL A 167 0.95 -7.45 -4.86
CA VAL A 167 0.44 -8.54 -5.69
C VAL A 167 1.59 -9.22 -6.45
N LEU A 168 1.64 -10.55 -6.39
CA LEU A 168 2.55 -11.37 -7.18
C LEU A 168 1.77 -12.22 -8.17
N ALA A 169 2.23 -12.26 -9.42
CA ALA A 169 1.73 -13.20 -10.41
C ALA A 169 2.40 -14.57 -10.25
N HIS A 170 1.60 -15.60 -10.00
CA HIS A 170 2.07 -16.98 -9.79
C HIS A 170 1.39 -17.97 -10.76
N GLY A 171 1.62 -17.77 -12.06
CA GLY A 171 0.86 -18.41 -13.12
C GLY A 171 -0.48 -17.71 -13.27
N ASP A 172 -1.58 -18.46 -13.26
CA ASP A 172 -2.93 -17.92 -13.38
C ASP A 172 -3.52 -17.43 -12.04
N GLN A 173 -2.66 -17.14 -11.05
CA GLN A 173 -3.02 -16.75 -9.69
C GLN A 173 -2.47 -15.36 -9.34
N PRO A 174 -3.32 -14.35 -9.11
CA PRO A 174 -2.93 -13.09 -8.49
C PRO A 174 -2.89 -13.27 -6.97
N VAL A 175 -1.69 -13.34 -6.40
CA VAL A 175 -1.50 -13.62 -4.97
C VAL A 175 -1.17 -12.34 -4.22
N LEU A 176 -2.01 -11.95 -3.25
CA LEU A 176 -1.68 -10.86 -2.33
C LEU A 176 -0.70 -11.35 -1.26
N VAL A 177 0.46 -10.71 -1.19
CA VAL A 177 1.51 -11.02 -0.20
C VAL A 177 1.57 -10.02 0.95
N ASP A 178 0.88 -8.88 0.79
CA ASP A 178 0.64 -7.94 1.87
C ASP A 178 -0.82 -7.53 1.89
N VAL A 179 -1.47 -7.75 3.03
CA VAL A 179 -2.87 -7.44 3.26
C VAL A 179 -3.08 -6.87 4.66
N GLU A 180 -2.12 -6.11 5.18
CA GLU A 180 -2.23 -5.50 6.50
C GLU A 180 -3.27 -4.38 6.59
N THR A 181 -3.92 -4.03 5.49
CA THR A 181 -4.86 -2.89 5.32
C THR A 181 -6.28 -3.33 4.95
N LEU A 182 -6.67 -4.56 5.29
CA LEU A 182 -8.07 -5.02 5.25
C LEU A 182 -8.86 -4.52 6.45
N LEU A 183 -10.17 -4.43 6.27
CA LEU A 183 -11.12 -3.83 7.20
C LEU A 183 -10.69 -2.42 7.62
N HIS A 184 -10.14 -1.64 6.68
CA HIS A 184 -9.58 -0.33 6.97
C HIS A 184 -10.70 0.68 7.28
N PRO A 185 -10.65 1.35 8.44
CA PRO A 185 -11.69 2.27 8.87
C PRO A 185 -11.58 3.63 8.19
N VAL A 186 -12.68 4.38 8.17
CA VAL A 186 -12.66 5.77 7.71
C VAL A 186 -12.22 6.66 8.87
N LEU A 187 -11.21 7.51 8.63
CA LEU A 187 -10.76 8.50 9.60
C LEU A 187 -11.90 9.48 9.93
N ARG A 188 -11.93 9.94 11.17
CA ARG A 188 -12.85 11.01 11.59
C ARG A 188 -12.62 12.24 10.74
N GLU A 189 -13.67 12.73 10.10
CA GLU A 189 -13.60 13.94 9.29
C GLU A 189 -13.48 15.20 10.17
N GLY A 190 -12.59 16.10 9.78
CA GLY A 190 -12.45 17.44 10.33
C GLY A 190 -13.02 18.49 9.40
N GLY A 191 -13.81 19.43 9.91
CA GLY A 191 -14.20 20.63 9.17
C GLY A 191 -15.67 21.02 9.31
N THR A 192 -15.96 22.26 8.92
CA THR A 192 -17.32 22.85 8.87
C THR A 192 -17.89 22.87 7.45
N THR A 193 -17.11 22.46 6.45
CA THR A 193 -17.53 22.39 5.05
C THR A 193 -18.34 21.13 4.80
N ARG A 194 -19.46 21.28 4.07
CA ARG A 194 -20.28 20.15 3.65
C ARG A 194 -19.42 19.15 2.85
N PRO A 195 -19.48 17.84 3.15
CA PRO A 195 -18.71 16.83 2.41
C PRO A 195 -19.05 16.88 0.93
N ASP A 196 -18.02 16.78 0.07
CA ASP A 196 -18.21 16.59 -1.37
C ASP A 196 -18.73 15.17 -1.64
N PRO A 197 -19.99 15.01 -2.10
CA PRO A 197 -20.56 13.69 -2.33
C PRO A 197 -19.82 12.89 -3.41
N ALA A 198 -19.21 13.55 -4.41
CA ALA A 198 -18.48 12.88 -5.46
C ALA A 198 -17.15 12.31 -4.92
N ALA A 199 -16.43 13.10 -4.11
CA ALA A 199 -15.23 12.64 -3.44
C ALA A 199 -15.52 11.47 -2.50
N ALA A 200 -16.60 11.53 -1.71
CA ALA A 200 -17.01 10.46 -0.82
C ALA A 200 -17.40 9.16 -1.57
N ALA A 201 -18.12 9.28 -2.69
CA ALA A 201 -18.47 8.15 -3.54
C ALA A 201 -17.21 7.50 -4.16
N HIS A 202 -16.26 8.31 -4.61
CA HIS A 202 -14.99 7.82 -5.14
C HIS A 202 -14.14 7.14 -4.04
N ALA A 203 -14.02 7.76 -2.86
CA ALA A 203 -13.26 7.24 -1.73
C ALA A 203 -13.84 5.94 -1.14
N SER A 204 -15.12 5.65 -1.35
CA SER A 204 -15.77 4.41 -0.91
C SER A 204 -15.82 3.31 -1.99
N SER A 205 -15.44 3.63 -3.23
CA SER A 205 -15.50 2.74 -4.40
C SER A 205 -14.38 1.69 -4.46
N VAL A 206 -14.46 0.76 -5.42
CA VAL A 206 -13.41 -0.20 -5.77
C VAL A 206 -12.05 0.45 -6.08
N HIS A 207 -12.01 1.72 -6.47
CA HIS A 207 -10.75 2.41 -6.80
C HIS A 207 -9.85 2.59 -5.58
N ARG A 208 -10.42 2.75 -4.37
CA ARG A 208 -9.64 2.91 -3.12
C ARG A 208 -8.70 1.73 -2.81
N THR A 209 -8.97 0.56 -3.40
CA THR A 209 -8.22 -0.67 -3.15
C THR A 209 -6.80 -0.59 -3.70
N CYS A 210 -6.53 0.29 -4.68
CA CYS A 210 -5.30 0.32 -5.48
C CYS A 210 -5.07 -0.96 -6.34
N LEU A 211 -6.08 -1.81 -6.49
CA LEU A 211 -6.02 -2.94 -7.44
C LEU A 211 -6.28 -2.49 -8.89
N LEU A 212 -6.93 -1.34 -9.07
CA LEU A 212 -7.27 -0.72 -10.36
C LEU A 212 -6.31 0.42 -10.68
N PRO A 213 -6.09 0.75 -11.97
CA PRO A 213 -5.16 1.80 -12.40
C PRO A 213 -5.26 3.08 -11.57
N GLN A 214 -4.14 3.44 -10.94
CA GLN A 214 -4.03 4.59 -10.05
C GLN A 214 -2.68 5.26 -10.28
N LEU A 215 -2.72 6.49 -10.79
CA LEU A 215 -1.53 7.21 -11.19
C LEU A 215 -0.89 7.92 -9.98
N LEU A 216 0.36 7.56 -9.68
CA LEU A 216 1.23 8.35 -8.85
C LEU A 216 1.89 9.42 -9.73
N VAL A 217 1.51 10.67 -9.51
CA VAL A 217 2.05 11.85 -10.23
C VAL A 217 3.21 12.45 -9.46
N GLY A 218 4.28 12.76 -10.16
CA GLY A 218 5.46 13.44 -9.64
C GLY A 218 6.04 14.43 -10.65
N GLU A 219 7.17 15.03 -10.29
CA GLU A 219 7.80 16.09 -11.09
C GLU A 219 8.26 15.66 -12.49
N LEU A 220 8.51 14.36 -12.70
CA LEU A 220 9.00 13.77 -13.95
C LEU A 220 7.91 13.07 -14.77
N GLY A 221 6.66 13.07 -14.31
CA GLY A 221 5.53 12.42 -14.98
C GLY A 221 4.66 11.62 -14.02
N ALA A 222 3.99 10.61 -14.55
CA ALA A 222 3.12 9.75 -13.76
C ALA A 222 3.41 8.27 -14.05
N VAL A 223 3.25 7.43 -13.04
CA VAL A 223 3.32 5.97 -13.16
C VAL A 223 2.09 5.35 -12.53
N ASP A 224 1.59 4.27 -13.11
CA ASP A 224 0.49 3.49 -12.54
C ASP A 224 1.04 2.56 -11.45
N VAL A 225 0.68 2.85 -10.19
CA VAL A 225 1.09 2.06 -9.01
C VAL A 225 0.08 0.99 -8.64
N SER A 226 -0.95 0.75 -9.45
CA SER A 226 -1.95 -0.27 -9.16
C SER A 226 -1.47 -1.69 -9.40
N ALA A 227 -2.16 -2.66 -8.81
CA ALA A 227 -1.90 -4.08 -9.08
C ALA A 227 -2.12 -4.50 -10.56
N LEU A 228 -2.97 -3.80 -11.32
CA LEU A 228 -3.16 -4.02 -12.76
C LEU A 228 -2.09 -3.31 -13.62
N GLY A 229 -1.42 -2.32 -13.05
CA GLY A 229 -0.39 -1.49 -13.65
C GLY A 229 1.03 -2.00 -13.40
N GLY A 230 1.91 -1.13 -12.91
CA GLY A 230 3.27 -1.46 -12.49
C GLY A 230 4.20 -1.89 -13.63
N ALA A 231 3.98 -1.42 -14.87
CA ALA A 231 4.81 -1.79 -16.01
C ALA A 231 6.25 -1.25 -15.84
N PRO A 232 7.29 -2.09 -15.95
CA PRO A 232 8.68 -1.63 -15.90
C PRO A 232 9.05 -0.86 -17.17
N GLY A 233 10.12 -0.05 -17.10
CA GLY A 233 10.76 0.54 -18.28
C GLY A 233 10.38 2.01 -18.55
N GLY A 234 9.72 2.67 -17.59
CA GLY A 234 9.49 4.12 -17.59
C GLY A 234 10.44 4.87 -16.64
N THR A 235 10.32 6.19 -16.62
CA THR A 235 10.96 7.05 -15.62
C THR A 235 10.11 7.02 -14.34
N SER A 236 10.75 6.89 -13.18
CA SER A 236 10.13 7.15 -11.87
C SER A 236 9.46 8.53 -11.87
N PRO A 237 8.28 8.70 -11.26
CA PRO A 237 7.56 9.98 -11.28
C PRO A 237 8.34 11.08 -10.53
N ASN A 238 9.24 10.70 -9.61
CA ASN A 238 10.09 11.61 -8.86
C ASN A 238 11.58 11.30 -9.07
N THR A 239 12.43 12.30 -8.94
CA THR A 239 13.88 12.09 -8.78
C THR A 239 14.17 11.30 -7.51
N ARG A 240 15.29 10.57 -7.50
CA ARG A 240 15.82 9.89 -6.31
C ARG A 240 17.23 10.36 -6.03
N MET A 241 17.60 10.33 -4.75
CA MET A 241 18.99 10.50 -4.34
C MET A 241 19.83 9.30 -4.80
N VAL A 242 20.89 9.56 -5.56
CA VAL A 242 21.84 8.55 -6.02
C VAL A 242 23.26 8.99 -5.69
N TRP A 243 24.13 8.01 -5.41
CA TRP A 243 25.56 8.26 -5.25
C TRP A 243 26.21 8.35 -6.63
N GLU A 244 26.75 9.53 -6.96
CA GLU A 244 27.63 9.72 -8.10
C GLU A 244 29.08 9.54 -7.67
N ASP A 245 29.91 9.00 -8.58
CA ASP A 245 31.32 8.68 -8.33
C ASP A 245 31.51 7.82 -7.06
N ALA A 246 30.58 6.88 -6.86
CA ALA A 246 30.48 6.07 -5.66
C ALA A 246 31.78 5.28 -5.39
N GLY A 247 32.30 5.38 -4.17
CA GLY A 247 33.54 4.71 -3.75
C GLY A 247 34.82 5.47 -4.09
N THR A 248 34.71 6.69 -4.63
CA THR A 248 35.84 7.60 -4.90
C THR A 248 35.85 8.77 -3.90
N ASP A 249 36.89 9.59 -3.97
CA ASP A 249 37.02 10.86 -3.25
C ASP A 249 36.12 11.99 -3.79
N GLU A 250 35.58 11.83 -5.01
CA GLU A 250 34.59 12.73 -5.63
C GLU A 250 33.13 12.33 -5.37
N MET A 251 32.94 11.30 -4.53
CA MET A 251 31.63 10.74 -4.19
C MET A 251 30.70 11.81 -3.62
N ARG A 252 29.51 11.95 -4.23
CA ARG A 252 28.50 12.91 -3.82
C ARG A 252 27.09 12.38 -4.02
N LEU A 253 26.17 12.84 -3.19
CA LEU A 253 24.76 12.53 -3.33
C LEU A 253 24.12 13.55 -4.27
N VAL A 254 23.46 13.08 -5.32
CA VAL A 254 22.78 13.92 -6.32
C VAL A 254 21.37 13.40 -6.59
N ARG A 255 20.43 14.30 -6.88
CA ARG A 255 19.10 13.93 -7.37
C ARG A 255 19.15 13.62 -8.85
N ARG A 256 18.70 12.43 -9.25
CA ARG A 256 18.58 12.05 -10.67
C ARG A 256 17.24 11.36 -10.96
N PRO A 257 16.76 11.45 -12.22
CA PRO A 257 15.72 10.55 -12.71
C PRO A 257 16.15 9.10 -12.47
N ALA A 258 15.28 8.32 -11.83
CA ALA A 258 15.46 6.89 -11.64
C ALA A 258 14.57 6.12 -12.61
N LEU A 259 14.95 4.88 -12.93
CA LEU A 259 14.07 3.97 -13.66
C LEU A 259 12.97 3.46 -12.75
N PHE A 260 11.74 3.43 -13.25
CA PHE A 260 10.66 2.68 -12.62
C PHE A 260 10.81 1.21 -12.98
N THR A 261 11.18 0.39 -11.99
CA THR A 261 11.48 -1.04 -12.16
C THR A 261 10.23 -1.93 -12.14
N GLY A 262 9.06 -1.37 -11.80
CA GLY A 262 7.84 -2.14 -11.62
C GLY A 262 7.95 -3.15 -10.48
N ALA A 263 7.02 -4.11 -10.46
CA ALA A 263 7.01 -5.24 -9.54
C ALA A 263 6.67 -6.54 -10.29
N LEU A 264 6.52 -7.62 -9.52
CA LEU A 264 6.25 -8.97 -10.02
C LEU A 264 4.74 -9.27 -10.09
N ASN A 265 3.89 -8.25 -10.21
CA ASN A 265 2.43 -8.35 -10.28
C ASN A 265 1.90 -8.81 -11.64
N ARG A 266 2.73 -8.79 -12.69
CA ARG A 266 2.30 -9.03 -14.07
C ARG A 266 2.44 -10.51 -14.46
N PRO A 267 1.40 -11.15 -15.02
CA PRO A 267 1.44 -12.55 -15.40
C PRO A 267 2.05 -12.81 -16.79
N TYR A 268 2.54 -11.79 -17.51
CA TYR A 268 3.15 -11.92 -18.83
C TYR A 268 4.06 -10.72 -19.16
N SER A 269 4.98 -10.91 -20.10
CA SER A 269 5.76 -9.83 -20.70
C SER A 269 4.89 -8.94 -21.59
N ALA A 270 5.22 -7.65 -21.71
CA ALA A 270 4.45 -6.70 -22.52
C ALA A 270 4.21 -7.17 -23.98
N ALA A 271 5.20 -7.83 -24.60
CA ALA A 271 5.11 -8.34 -25.97
C ALA A 271 4.10 -9.50 -26.17
N ALA A 272 3.69 -10.16 -25.09
CA ALA A 272 2.78 -11.31 -25.10
C ALA A 272 1.44 -11.00 -24.40
N GLY A 273 1.17 -9.72 -24.14
CA GLY A 273 -0.03 -9.31 -23.41
C GLY A 273 -1.32 -9.47 -24.21
N PRO A 274 -2.46 -9.75 -23.53
CA PRO A 274 -3.77 -9.69 -24.15
C PRO A 274 -4.10 -8.24 -24.52
N ARG A 275 -5.05 -8.06 -25.43
CA ARG A 275 -5.60 -6.73 -25.71
C ARG A 275 -6.27 -6.21 -24.44
N SER A 276 -6.24 -4.90 -24.25
CA SER A 276 -6.83 -4.26 -23.07
C SER A 276 -8.33 -4.56 -22.91
N ALA A 277 -9.08 -4.63 -24.02
CA ALA A 277 -10.48 -5.03 -24.02
C ALA A 277 -10.72 -6.47 -23.49
N ASP A 278 -9.83 -7.41 -23.82
CA ASP A 278 -9.94 -8.81 -23.37
C ASP A 278 -9.66 -8.88 -21.85
N ARG A 279 -8.67 -8.10 -21.37
CA ARG A 279 -8.38 -7.95 -19.94
C ARG A 279 -9.56 -7.34 -19.18
N LEU A 280 -10.12 -6.24 -19.66
CA LEU A 280 -11.28 -5.58 -19.05
C LEU A 280 -12.46 -6.55 -18.93
N THR A 281 -12.74 -7.30 -20.00
CA THR A 281 -13.81 -8.29 -20.02
C THR A 281 -13.62 -9.35 -18.94
N ALA A 282 -12.41 -9.89 -18.79
CA ALA A 282 -12.10 -10.90 -17.79
C ALA A 282 -12.19 -10.36 -16.35
N VAL A 283 -11.67 -9.16 -16.08
CA VAL A 283 -11.76 -8.51 -14.76
C VAL A 283 -13.22 -8.25 -14.38
N LEU A 284 -14.02 -7.70 -15.28
CA LEU A 284 -15.44 -7.46 -15.03
C LEU A 284 -16.22 -8.75 -14.80
N ALA A 285 -15.94 -9.81 -15.57
CA ALA A 285 -16.58 -11.11 -15.37
C ALA A 285 -16.29 -11.67 -13.98
N GLY A 286 -15.02 -11.66 -13.56
CA GLY A 286 -14.61 -12.10 -12.23
C GLY A 286 -15.20 -11.26 -11.10
N PHE A 287 -15.18 -9.94 -11.25
CA PHE A 287 -15.74 -9.00 -10.29
C PHE A 287 -17.24 -9.21 -10.12
N ARG A 288 -18.00 -9.31 -11.22
CA ARG A 288 -19.44 -9.54 -11.19
C ARG A 288 -19.78 -10.84 -10.48
N THR A 289 -19.11 -11.94 -10.82
CA THR A 289 -19.36 -13.23 -10.17
C THR A 289 -19.04 -13.19 -8.67
N GLY A 290 -17.91 -12.58 -8.28
CA GLY A 290 -17.56 -12.41 -6.87
C GLY A 290 -18.56 -11.54 -6.11
N TYR A 291 -18.90 -10.37 -6.66
CA TYR A 291 -19.86 -9.43 -6.08
C TYR A 291 -21.25 -10.05 -5.91
N ASP A 292 -21.76 -10.70 -6.95
CA ASP A 292 -23.08 -11.34 -6.91
C ASP A 292 -23.13 -12.48 -5.88
N THR A 293 -22.03 -13.21 -5.71
CA THR A 293 -21.89 -14.24 -4.68
C THR A 293 -21.93 -13.63 -3.29
N VAL A 294 -21.21 -12.52 -3.06
CA VAL A 294 -21.25 -11.76 -1.80
C VAL A 294 -22.67 -11.29 -1.49
N VAL A 295 -23.37 -10.67 -2.45
CA VAL A 295 -24.75 -10.20 -2.24
C VAL A 295 -25.70 -11.35 -1.96
N ARG A 296 -25.61 -12.45 -2.71
CA ARG A 296 -26.48 -13.63 -2.54
C ARG A 296 -26.34 -14.27 -1.17
N HIS A 297 -25.15 -14.20 -0.57
CA HIS A 297 -24.81 -14.84 0.70
C HIS A 297 -24.49 -13.81 1.80
N ARG A 298 -24.99 -12.57 1.68
CA ARG A 298 -24.69 -11.46 2.59
C ARG A 298 -24.98 -11.78 4.06
N ASP A 299 -26.07 -12.50 4.34
CA ASP A 299 -26.47 -12.81 5.71
C ASP A 299 -25.54 -13.84 6.36
N GLU A 300 -24.97 -14.76 5.57
CA GLU A 300 -23.95 -15.71 6.01
C GLU A 300 -22.65 -14.97 6.36
N LEU A 301 -22.23 -14.02 5.53
CA LEU A 301 -21.05 -13.18 5.76
C LEU A 301 -21.19 -12.29 7.00
N ALA A 302 -22.36 -11.66 7.16
CA ALA A 302 -22.66 -10.73 8.25
C ALA A 302 -23.14 -11.39 9.54
N ALA A 303 -23.33 -12.71 9.59
CA ALA A 303 -23.70 -13.39 10.83
C ALA A 303 -22.70 -13.10 11.96
N PRO A 304 -23.11 -13.14 13.25
CA PRO A 304 -22.20 -12.92 14.38
C PRO A 304 -20.97 -13.84 14.40
N ASN A 305 -21.12 -15.07 13.88
CA ASN A 305 -20.04 -16.05 13.71
C ASN A 305 -19.68 -16.26 12.22
N GLY A 306 -20.07 -15.34 11.35
CA GLY A 306 -19.81 -15.39 9.91
C GLY A 306 -18.36 -15.06 9.56
N PRO A 307 -17.93 -15.30 8.30
CA PRO A 307 -16.56 -15.02 7.86
C PRO A 307 -16.02 -13.62 8.19
N LEU A 308 -16.84 -12.57 8.12
CA LEU A 308 -16.40 -11.21 8.46
C LEU A 308 -16.07 -11.03 9.95
N ALA A 309 -16.79 -11.73 10.84
CA ALA A 309 -16.59 -11.60 12.28
C ALA A 309 -15.21 -12.12 12.72
N ALA A 310 -14.60 -13.03 11.95
CA ALA A 310 -13.27 -13.56 12.23
C ALA A 310 -12.16 -12.48 12.19
N GLY A 311 -12.41 -11.34 11.54
CA GLY A 311 -11.48 -10.22 11.49
C GLY A 311 -11.58 -9.24 12.66
N ALA A 312 -12.52 -9.43 13.60
CA ALA A 312 -12.79 -8.43 14.65
C ALA A 312 -11.57 -8.09 15.51
N ASP A 313 -10.79 -9.11 15.89
CA ASP A 313 -9.61 -8.95 16.75
C ASP A 313 -8.29 -8.85 15.99
N ALA A 314 -8.33 -8.93 14.65
CA ALA A 314 -7.14 -8.83 13.82
C ALA A 314 -6.44 -7.47 14.01
N VAL A 315 -5.11 -7.45 13.95
CA VAL A 315 -4.38 -6.18 13.91
C VAL A 315 -4.30 -5.69 12.47
N GLY A 316 -4.87 -4.52 12.18
CA GLY A 316 -4.78 -3.86 10.88
C GLY A 316 -3.94 -2.58 10.95
N ARG A 317 -3.21 -2.28 9.88
CA ARG A 317 -2.49 -1.03 9.67
C ARG A 317 -3.46 0.06 9.25
N LEU A 318 -3.42 1.17 9.99
CA LEU A 318 -4.12 2.40 9.65
C LEU A 318 -3.20 3.28 8.80
N VAL A 319 -3.44 3.29 7.48
CA VAL A 319 -2.74 4.21 6.57
C VAL A 319 -3.30 5.63 6.74
N LEU A 320 -2.49 6.51 7.35
CA LEU A 320 -2.83 7.93 7.56
C LEU A 320 -2.44 8.80 6.37
N ARG A 321 -1.22 8.59 5.87
CA ARG A 321 -0.58 9.34 4.78
C ARG A 321 0.11 8.37 3.83
N PRO A 322 0.31 8.73 2.56
CA PRO A 322 1.15 7.96 1.65
C PRO A 322 2.58 7.88 2.19
N THR A 323 3.18 6.68 2.22
CA THR A 323 4.57 6.48 2.69
C THR A 323 5.56 7.40 1.99
N MET A 324 5.36 7.71 0.71
CA MET A 324 6.27 8.58 -0.06
C MET A 324 6.53 9.95 0.59
N LEU A 325 5.54 10.50 1.32
CA LEU A 325 5.72 11.74 2.07
C LEU A 325 6.75 11.53 3.20
N TYR A 326 6.59 10.48 4.00
CA TYR A 326 7.53 10.15 5.07
C TYR A 326 8.91 9.78 4.56
N ALA A 327 9.00 9.02 3.46
CA ALA A 327 10.27 8.69 2.83
C ALA A 327 11.02 9.95 2.39
N THR A 328 10.31 10.91 1.78
CA THR A 328 10.88 12.22 1.40
C THR A 328 11.37 12.98 2.62
N LEU A 329 10.58 13.04 3.71
CA LEU A 329 11.00 13.69 4.95
C LEU A 329 12.25 13.02 5.54
N LEU A 330 12.29 11.69 5.61
CA LEU A 330 13.45 10.95 6.14
C LEU A 330 14.72 11.20 5.30
N GLU A 331 14.61 11.23 3.98
CA GLU A 331 15.71 11.56 3.07
C GLU A 331 16.22 12.99 3.31
N GLU A 332 15.35 13.99 3.29
CA GLU A 332 15.73 15.39 3.52
C GLU A 332 16.29 15.62 4.92
N ALA A 333 15.83 14.83 5.91
CA ALA A 333 16.34 14.88 7.29
C ALA A 333 17.83 14.51 7.40
N THR A 334 18.41 13.91 6.37
CA THR A 334 19.83 13.56 6.31
C THR A 334 20.70 14.59 5.62
N HIS A 335 20.15 15.75 5.24
CA HIS A 335 20.93 16.86 4.69
C HIS A 335 21.98 17.35 5.72
N PRO A 336 23.24 17.64 5.31
CA PRO A 336 24.30 18.00 6.25
C PRO A 336 23.96 19.16 7.20
N GLN A 337 23.19 20.17 6.76
CA GLN A 337 22.76 21.26 7.65
C GLN A 337 21.83 20.76 8.77
N VAL A 338 20.87 19.91 8.42
CA VAL A 338 19.90 19.31 9.37
C VAL A 338 20.59 18.33 10.33
N LEU A 339 21.72 17.75 9.92
CA LEU A 339 22.49 16.84 10.77
C LEU A 339 23.35 17.55 11.84
N ARG A 340 23.46 18.88 11.81
CA ARG A 340 24.26 19.66 12.77
C ARG A 340 23.51 19.96 14.07
N ASP A 341 22.20 20.20 13.98
CA ASP A 341 21.37 20.61 15.12
C ASP A 341 20.08 19.79 15.14
N GLY A 342 19.72 19.30 16.33
CA GLY A 342 18.46 18.59 16.50
C GLY A 342 17.24 19.49 16.31
N LEU A 343 17.37 20.79 16.60
CA LEU A 343 16.28 21.76 16.40
C LEU A 343 15.95 21.97 14.92
N ASP A 344 16.97 21.96 14.05
CA ASP A 344 16.76 22.05 12.59
C ASP A 344 15.99 20.83 12.08
N ARG A 345 16.28 19.64 12.62
CA ARG A 345 15.57 18.40 12.27
C ARG A 345 14.12 18.41 12.78
N ASP A 346 13.89 18.88 14.01
CA ASP A 346 12.54 19.09 14.55
C ASP A 346 11.73 20.04 13.68
N ALA A 347 12.30 21.19 13.34
CA ALA A 347 11.66 22.20 12.50
C ALA A 347 11.28 21.65 11.12
N MET A 348 12.09 20.77 10.55
CA MET A 348 11.81 20.13 9.27
C MET A 348 10.59 19.19 9.35
N PHE A 349 10.45 18.40 10.42
CA PHE A 349 9.27 17.54 10.59
C PHE A 349 8.01 18.31 11.00
N ALA A 350 8.14 19.55 11.49
CA ALA A 350 7.01 20.40 11.84
C ALA A 350 6.08 20.71 10.64
N VAL A 351 6.51 20.47 9.40
CA VAL A 351 5.64 20.56 8.20
C VAL A 351 4.39 19.68 8.31
N LEU A 352 4.43 18.59 9.09
CA LEU A 352 3.27 17.74 9.35
C LEU A 352 2.13 18.47 10.09
N TRP A 353 2.43 19.50 10.89
CA TRP A 353 1.40 20.34 11.51
C TRP A 353 0.65 21.16 10.47
N ALA A 354 1.36 21.78 9.55
CA ALA A 354 0.74 22.55 8.48
C ALA A 354 -0.08 21.66 7.53
N ASP A 355 0.41 20.47 7.21
CA ASP A 355 -0.31 19.51 6.35
C ASP A 355 -1.52 18.86 7.05
N SER A 356 -1.63 18.99 8.37
CA SER A 356 -2.79 18.52 9.16
C SER A 356 -3.77 19.63 9.51
N ASP A 357 -3.62 20.83 8.95
CA ASP A 357 -4.54 21.92 9.27
C ASP A 357 -5.98 21.56 8.89
N GLY A 358 -6.91 21.75 9.82
CA GLY A 358 -8.31 21.34 9.65
C GLY A 358 -8.61 19.84 9.76
N ASP A 359 -7.64 18.96 10.05
CA ASP A 359 -7.83 17.51 10.21
C ASP A 359 -7.50 17.05 11.66
N PRO A 360 -8.50 16.98 12.57
CA PRO A 360 -8.31 16.57 13.95
C PRO A 360 -7.74 15.15 14.11
N ALA A 361 -8.10 14.23 13.21
CA ALA A 361 -7.63 12.85 13.29
C ALA A 361 -6.12 12.78 13.01
N ARG A 362 -5.64 13.51 12.00
CA ARG A 362 -4.19 13.67 11.76
C ARG A 362 -3.51 14.41 12.88
N GLN A 363 -4.09 15.51 13.37
CA GLN A 363 -3.51 16.31 14.45
C GLN A 363 -3.25 15.50 15.73
N ALA A 364 -4.14 14.56 16.07
CA ALA A 364 -3.97 13.66 17.20
C ALA A 364 -2.76 12.72 17.06
N LEU A 365 -2.23 12.53 15.85
CA LEU A 365 -1.20 11.55 15.53
C LEU A 365 0.20 12.16 15.28
N ILE A 366 0.30 13.48 15.06
CA ILE A 366 1.54 14.14 14.61
C ILE A 366 2.73 13.87 15.52
N GLU A 367 2.55 13.94 16.84
CA GLU A 367 3.66 13.73 17.77
C GLU A 367 4.23 12.31 17.67
N TYR A 368 3.38 11.32 17.43
CA TYR A 368 3.80 9.94 17.16
C TYR A 368 4.48 9.80 15.80
N GLU A 369 3.97 10.50 14.76
CA GLU A 369 4.64 10.56 13.46
C GLU A 369 6.07 11.12 13.59
N ILE A 370 6.23 12.24 14.29
CA ILE A 370 7.53 12.88 14.53
C ILE A 370 8.46 11.96 15.34
N ALA A 371 7.93 11.26 16.34
CA ALA A 371 8.72 10.31 17.14
C ALA A 371 9.29 9.17 16.29
N ASP A 372 8.47 8.57 15.41
CA ASP A 372 8.94 7.51 14.49
C ASP A 372 9.97 8.05 13.48
N LEU A 373 9.75 9.25 12.92
CA LEU A 373 10.70 9.90 12.00
C LEU A 373 12.05 10.24 12.67
N TRP A 374 12.05 10.50 13.97
CA TRP A 374 13.27 10.64 14.79
C TRP A 374 14.01 9.33 15.03
N ASP A 375 13.31 8.22 14.97
CA ASP A 375 13.88 6.87 15.04
C ASP A 375 14.40 6.41 13.67
N GLY A 376 14.11 7.18 12.61
CA GLY A 376 14.46 6.86 11.23
C GLY A 376 13.46 5.91 10.56
N ASP A 377 12.28 5.76 11.16
CA ASP A 377 11.23 4.87 10.69
C ASP A 377 10.13 5.67 9.99
N VAL A 378 9.45 5.00 9.06
CA VAL A 378 8.17 5.47 8.53
C VAL A 378 7.12 5.29 9.64
N PRO A 379 6.33 6.33 9.96
CA PRO A 379 5.26 6.21 10.93
C PRO A 379 4.27 5.10 10.60
N VAL A 380 3.84 4.37 11.64
CA VAL A 380 2.84 3.32 11.51
C VAL A 380 1.84 3.36 12.66
N PHE A 381 0.57 3.19 12.31
CA PHE A 381 -0.55 3.14 13.24
C PHE A 381 -1.34 1.86 13.02
N PHE A 382 -1.97 1.39 14.09
CA PHE A 382 -2.74 0.15 14.08
C PHE A 382 -4.16 0.39 14.56
N HIS A 383 -5.09 -0.43 14.09
CA HIS A 383 -6.45 -0.51 14.60
C HIS A 383 -6.84 -1.98 14.82
N ARG A 384 -7.88 -2.20 15.62
CA ARG A 384 -8.57 -3.50 15.72
C ARG A 384 -9.93 -3.38 15.06
N PRO A 385 -10.26 -4.11 13.98
CA PRO A 385 -11.48 -3.92 13.21
C PRO A 385 -12.77 -3.98 14.03
N GLY A 386 -12.81 -4.69 15.16
CA GLY A 386 -13.95 -4.77 16.07
C GLY A 386 -14.17 -3.54 16.95
N SER A 387 -13.23 -2.58 17.01
CA SER A 387 -13.31 -1.38 17.86
C SER A 387 -12.83 -0.13 17.14
N PRO A 388 -13.29 1.08 17.50
CA PRO A 388 -12.80 2.34 16.93
C PRO A 388 -11.45 2.79 17.54
N ARG A 389 -10.72 1.89 18.20
CA ARG A 389 -9.45 2.23 18.88
C ARG A 389 -8.28 2.22 17.92
N VAL A 390 -7.41 3.20 18.07
CA VAL A 390 -6.18 3.36 17.29
C VAL A 390 -4.99 3.28 18.23
N PHE A 391 -3.91 2.65 17.77
CA PHE A 391 -2.67 2.48 18.51
C PHE A 391 -1.49 3.01 17.70
N ALA A 392 -0.62 3.77 18.34
CA ALA A 392 0.65 4.21 17.78
C ALA A 392 1.68 3.07 17.71
N SER A 393 2.82 3.33 17.05
CA SER A 393 3.91 2.37 16.84
C SER A 393 4.48 1.80 18.16
N ASP A 394 4.40 2.56 19.25
CA ASP A 394 4.86 2.22 20.59
C ASP A 394 3.80 1.49 21.44
N GLY A 395 2.59 1.32 20.92
CA GLY A 395 1.45 0.67 21.58
C GLY A 395 0.53 1.62 22.36
N SER A 396 0.82 2.93 22.38
CA SER A 396 -0.05 3.93 23.00
C SER A 396 -1.39 4.00 22.28
N GLU A 397 -2.50 4.02 23.03
CA GLU A 397 -3.83 4.24 22.47
C GLU A 397 -4.04 5.74 22.18
N VAL A 398 -4.60 6.06 21.01
CA VAL A 398 -4.84 7.45 20.57
C VAL A 398 -6.33 7.68 20.37
N ASP A 399 -6.86 8.65 21.12
CA ASP A 399 -8.28 9.03 21.07
C ASP A 399 -8.58 9.98 19.91
N GLY A 400 -9.86 10.01 19.49
CA GLY A 400 -10.36 11.01 18.55
C GLY A 400 -10.00 10.78 17.07
N VAL A 401 -9.44 9.61 16.73
CA VAL A 401 -9.02 9.28 15.35
C VAL A 401 -10.15 8.67 14.52
N LEU A 402 -10.96 7.79 15.10
CA LEU A 402 -12.03 7.06 14.40
C LEU A 402 -13.39 7.26 15.08
N ASP A 403 -14.43 7.49 14.27
CA ASP A 403 -15.82 7.50 14.76
C ASP A 403 -16.46 6.10 14.75
N THR A 404 -15.97 5.21 13.88
CA THR A 404 -16.48 3.85 13.72
C THR A 404 -15.35 2.85 13.53
N SER A 405 -15.64 1.58 13.78
CA SER A 405 -14.67 0.50 13.58
C SER A 405 -14.65 0.02 12.14
N GLY A 406 -13.51 -0.53 11.71
CA GLY A 406 -13.35 -1.06 10.35
C GLY A 406 -14.35 -2.19 10.00
N LEU A 407 -14.66 -3.04 10.97
CA LEU A 407 -15.68 -4.09 10.81
C LEU A 407 -17.09 -3.50 10.69
N ALA A 408 -17.40 -2.42 11.41
CA ALA A 408 -18.68 -1.73 11.27
C ALA A 408 -18.81 -1.08 9.88
N SER A 409 -17.75 -0.46 9.36
CA SER A 409 -17.71 0.05 7.98
C SER A 409 -17.94 -1.05 6.95
N ALA A 410 -17.22 -2.18 7.06
CA ALA A 410 -17.39 -3.31 6.13
C ALA A 410 -18.81 -3.90 6.18
N ARG A 411 -19.44 -3.97 7.37
CA ARG A 411 -20.84 -4.40 7.52
C ARG A 411 -21.82 -3.43 6.89
N ALA A 412 -21.61 -2.13 7.06
CA ALA A 412 -22.44 -1.10 6.43
C ALA A 412 -22.33 -1.16 4.91
N LYS A 413 -21.11 -1.32 4.37
CA LYS A 413 -20.86 -1.52 2.94
C LYS A 413 -21.56 -2.77 2.42
N LEU A 414 -21.34 -3.93 3.06
CA LEU A 414 -22.02 -5.17 2.70
C LEU A 414 -23.54 -5.02 2.70
N ALA A 415 -24.09 -4.25 3.65
CA ALA A 415 -25.52 -4.01 3.71
C ALA A 415 -26.04 -3.17 2.54
N ALA A 416 -25.24 -2.22 2.05
CA ALA A 416 -25.54 -1.31 0.95
C ALA A 416 -25.30 -1.90 -0.45
N MET A 417 -24.50 -2.97 -0.55
CA MET A 417 -24.26 -3.67 -1.82
C MET A 417 -25.58 -4.09 -2.49
N SER A 418 -25.72 -3.72 -3.75
CA SER A 418 -26.95 -3.86 -4.54
C SER A 418 -26.62 -3.86 -6.03
N THR A 419 -27.61 -4.13 -6.88
CA THR A 419 -27.43 -4.06 -8.34
C THR A 419 -27.01 -2.66 -8.80
N VAL A 420 -27.48 -1.59 -8.13
CA VAL A 420 -27.12 -0.20 -8.46
C VAL A 420 -25.65 0.06 -8.10
N ASP A 421 -25.24 -0.32 -6.89
CA ASP A 421 -23.85 -0.21 -6.46
C ASP A 421 -22.92 -1.01 -7.39
N ARG A 422 -23.26 -2.27 -7.70
CA ARG A 422 -22.49 -3.10 -8.64
C ARG A 422 -22.24 -2.40 -9.97
N HIS A 423 -23.28 -1.82 -10.59
CA HIS A 423 -23.11 -1.10 -11.85
C HIS A 423 -22.22 0.14 -11.71
N ALA A 424 -22.31 0.87 -10.59
CA ALA A 424 -21.40 1.97 -10.31
C ALA A 424 -19.94 1.48 -10.20
N GLN A 425 -19.69 0.37 -9.50
CA GLN A 425 -18.35 -0.20 -9.39
C GLN A 425 -17.83 -0.74 -10.74
N GLU A 426 -18.67 -1.41 -11.54
CA GLU A 426 -18.30 -1.87 -12.90
C GLU A 426 -17.95 -0.69 -13.84
N TRP A 427 -18.66 0.44 -13.69
CA TRP A 427 -18.34 1.66 -14.42
C TRP A 427 -16.95 2.21 -14.03
N ILE A 428 -16.63 2.26 -12.73
CA ILE A 428 -15.31 2.69 -12.24
C ILE A 428 -14.20 1.76 -12.74
N ILE A 429 -14.41 0.45 -12.71
CA ILE A 429 -13.46 -0.54 -13.26
C ILE A 429 -13.20 -0.24 -14.75
N SER A 430 -14.25 0.01 -15.51
CA SER A 430 -14.15 0.27 -16.95
C SER A 430 -13.44 1.60 -17.23
N ALA A 431 -13.80 2.67 -16.51
CA ALA A 431 -13.25 4.00 -16.69
C ALA A 431 -11.75 4.08 -16.34
N THR A 432 -11.34 3.45 -15.23
CA THR A 432 -9.93 3.41 -14.79
C THR A 432 -9.06 2.63 -15.77
N LEU A 433 -9.53 1.48 -16.26
CA LEU A 433 -8.80 0.69 -17.26
C LEU A 433 -8.66 1.39 -18.62
N ALA A 434 -9.69 2.11 -19.07
CA ALA A 434 -9.63 2.90 -20.30
C ALA A 434 -8.60 4.05 -20.20
N SER A 435 -8.42 4.61 -19.01
CA SER A 435 -7.49 5.72 -18.75
C SER A 435 -6.02 5.28 -18.70
N ALA A 436 -5.76 3.98 -18.54
CA ALA A 436 -4.43 3.39 -18.47
C ALA A 436 -3.86 3.00 -19.84
N GLU A 437 -4.58 3.25 -20.94
CA GLU A 437 -4.13 2.88 -22.28
C GLU A 437 -3.11 3.89 -22.85
N PRO A 438 -1.94 3.41 -23.34
CA PRO A 438 -0.92 4.28 -23.96
C PRO A 438 -1.45 5.11 -25.13
N ASP A 439 -2.44 4.60 -25.89
CA ASP A 439 -3.03 5.29 -27.04
C ASP A 439 -4.07 6.36 -26.67
N ALA A 440 -4.55 6.38 -25.42
CA ALA A 440 -5.42 7.45 -24.92
C ALA A 440 -4.63 8.75 -24.67
N ALA A 441 -3.32 8.65 -24.46
CA ALA A 441 -2.40 9.78 -24.46
C ALA A 441 -2.06 10.19 -25.90
N GLY A 442 -3.05 10.76 -26.61
CA GLY A 442 -2.76 11.55 -27.81
C GLY A 442 -1.61 12.52 -27.50
N ARG A 443 -0.65 12.62 -28.44
CA ARG A 443 0.57 13.46 -28.38
C ARG A 443 0.47 14.51 -27.28
N HIS A 444 1.13 14.28 -26.14
CA HIS A 444 1.21 15.29 -25.09
C HIS A 444 1.68 16.60 -25.75
N HIS A 445 0.75 17.54 -25.94
CA HIS A 445 1.13 18.92 -26.16
C HIS A 445 1.85 19.29 -24.88
N ARG A 446 3.19 19.34 -24.93
CA ARG A 446 3.98 20.06 -23.94
C ARG A 446 3.38 21.45 -23.89
N VAL A 447 2.54 21.73 -22.90
CA VAL A 447 2.22 23.09 -22.53
C VAL A 447 3.50 23.61 -21.93
N ASP A 448 4.28 24.30 -22.76
CA ASP A 448 5.52 24.93 -22.37
C ASP A 448 5.17 25.88 -21.21
N ARG A 449 5.61 25.55 -19.98
CA ARG A 449 5.43 26.38 -18.79
C ARG A 449 6.36 27.60 -18.92
N ARG A 450 6.07 28.47 -19.88
CA ARG A 450 6.65 29.79 -20.07
C ARG A 450 5.56 30.76 -20.48
N ALA A 451 4.63 31.01 -19.57
CA ALA A 451 3.91 32.27 -19.55
C ALA A 451 4.05 32.86 -18.15
N ARG A 452 4.68 34.04 -18.05
CA ARG A 452 4.57 34.87 -16.84
C ARG A 452 3.07 35.08 -16.59
N PRO A 453 2.59 35.07 -15.34
CA PRO A 453 1.20 35.41 -15.07
C PRO A 453 0.93 36.79 -15.68
N ALA A 454 -0.03 36.86 -16.60
CA ALA A 454 -0.57 38.15 -17.03
C ALA A 454 -1.20 38.80 -15.80
N PRO A 455 -1.02 40.11 -15.57
CA PRO A 455 -1.67 40.78 -14.46
C PRO A 455 -3.18 40.59 -14.59
N ALA A 456 -3.84 40.28 -13.48
CA ALA A 456 -5.28 40.08 -13.42
C ALA A 456 -6.00 41.35 -13.89
N ALA A 457 -6.45 41.35 -15.14
CA ALA A 457 -7.40 42.33 -15.62
C ALA A 457 -8.80 41.89 -15.17
N LEU A 458 -9.48 42.73 -14.40
CA LEU A 458 -10.90 42.55 -14.09
C LEU A 458 -11.68 42.50 -15.42
N PRO A 459 -12.43 41.41 -15.70
CA PRO A 459 -13.19 41.33 -16.94
C PRO A 459 -14.29 42.39 -16.96
N GLU A 460 -14.44 43.05 -18.12
CA GLU A 460 -15.46 44.07 -18.34
C GLU A 460 -16.87 43.51 -18.03
N PRO A 461 -17.71 44.24 -17.26
CA PRO A 461 -19.04 43.77 -16.85
C PRO A 461 -19.93 43.31 -18.00
N SER A 462 -19.73 43.86 -19.21
CA SER A 462 -20.44 43.46 -20.42
C SER A 462 -20.12 42.03 -20.89
N ALA A 463 -18.89 41.55 -20.65
CA ALA A 463 -18.48 40.18 -20.98
C ALA A 463 -19.09 39.17 -20.01
N LEU A 464 -19.24 39.54 -18.73
CA LEU A 464 -19.90 38.71 -17.72
C LEU A 464 -21.42 38.62 -17.98
N LEU A 465 -22.04 39.70 -18.44
CA LEU A 465 -23.46 39.71 -18.79
C LEU A 465 -23.75 38.85 -20.04
N ALA A 466 -22.87 38.90 -21.06
CA ALA A 466 -22.99 38.06 -22.25
C ALA A 466 -22.80 36.56 -21.93
N ALA A 467 -21.86 36.23 -21.05
CA ALA A 467 -21.64 34.86 -20.58
C ALA A 467 -22.82 34.34 -19.74
N ALA A 468 -23.44 35.19 -18.92
CA ALA A 468 -24.62 34.83 -18.13
C ALA A 468 -25.86 34.60 -19.02
N SER A 469 -26.05 35.40 -20.07
CA SER A 469 -27.15 35.21 -21.02
C SER A 469 -26.99 33.94 -21.86
N GLY A 470 -25.77 33.54 -22.22
CA GLY A 470 -25.51 32.31 -22.97
C GLY A 470 -25.65 31.00 -22.18
N ILE A 471 -25.85 31.07 -20.86
CA ILE A 471 -26.15 29.92 -19.99
C ILE A 471 -27.67 29.74 -19.82
N ALA A 472 -28.45 30.78 -20.14
CA ALA A 472 -29.91 30.80 -19.98
C ALA A 472 -30.68 30.48 -21.28
N ASP A 473 -29.98 30.32 -22.41
CA ASP A 473 -30.47 29.72 -23.65
C ASP A 473 -29.90 28.30 -23.80
#